data_AF-A0A927A3K3-F1
#
_entry.id   AF-A0A927A3K3-F1
#
_cell.length_a   1.000
_cell.length_b   1.000
_cell.length_c   1.000
_cell.angle_alpha   90.00
_cell.angle_beta   90.00
_cell.angle_gamma   90.00
#
_symmetry.space_group_name_H-M   'P 1'
#
loop_
_entity.id
_entity.type
_entity.pdbx_description
1 polymer ?
#
loop_
_entity_poly.entity_id
_entity_poly.type
_entity_poly.pdbx_seq_one_letter_code
_entity_poly.pdbx_strand_id
1 'polypeptide(L)' 'MTRNRRMNADEVERILQRYGFELISQKGSHRKWRNIDRQLQVIVPYHKGHLRKPYLKKF' A
#
# COMPACT_ATOMS: atom_id res chain seq x y z
N MET A 1 15.93 -17.69 -8.45
CA MET A 1 15.51 -16.26 -8.34
C MET A 1 14.00 -16.21 -8.37
N THR A 2 13.37 -15.96 -7.21
CA THR A 2 11.91 -15.95 -7.07
C THR A 2 11.33 -14.79 -7.88
N ARG A 3 10.45 -15.09 -8.85
CA ARG A 3 9.77 -14.07 -9.68
C ARG A 3 8.96 -13.17 -8.74
N ASN A 4 9.39 -11.91 -8.57
CA ASN A 4 8.67 -10.93 -7.76
C ASN A 4 7.31 -10.69 -8.42
N ARG A 5 6.27 -11.38 -7.92
CA ARG A 5 4.92 -11.31 -8.44
C ARG A 5 4.44 -9.88 -8.23
N ARG A 6 4.20 -9.16 -9.33
CA ARG A 6 3.64 -7.82 -9.26
C ARG A 6 2.23 -7.91 -8.71
N MET A 7 2.05 -7.42 -7.49
CA MET A 7 0.74 -7.26 -6.88
C MET A 7 0.14 -5.92 -7.33
N ASN A 8 -1.15 -5.91 -7.59
CA ASN A 8 -1.86 -4.65 -7.83
C ASN A 8 -2.13 -3.93 -6.50
N ALA A 9 -2.49 -2.64 -6.57
CA ALA A 9 -2.70 -1.83 -5.37
C ALA A 9 -3.83 -2.40 -4.49
N ASP A 10 -4.89 -2.93 -5.10
CA ASP A 10 -6.02 -3.51 -4.38
C ASP A 10 -5.60 -4.74 -3.56
N GLU A 11 -4.76 -5.61 -4.12
CA GLU A 11 -4.21 -6.77 -3.40
C GLU A 11 -3.35 -6.34 -2.21
N VAL A 12 -2.53 -5.30 -2.37
CA VAL A 12 -1.71 -4.76 -1.28
C VAL A 12 -2.59 -4.19 -0.17
N GLU A 13 -3.62 -3.42 -0.51
CA GLU A 13 -4.54 -2.84 0.46
C GLU A 13 -5.32 -3.92 1.22
N ARG A 14 -5.76 -4.99 0.54
CA ARG A 14 -6.43 -6.12 1.20
C ARG A 14 -5.51 -6.83 2.19
N ILE A 15 -4.21 -6.95 1.91
CA ILE A 15 -3.25 -7.48 2.87
C ILE A 15 -3.10 -6.54 4.05
N LEU A 16 -2.91 -5.24 3.80
CA LEU A 16 -2.76 -4.25 4.86
C LEU A 16 -3.96 -4.28 5.83
N GLN A 17 -5.18 -4.30 5.31
CA GLN A 17 -6.40 -4.44 6.12
C GLN A 17 -6.39 -5.71 6.99
N ARG A 18 -6.01 -6.86 6.41
CA ARG A 18 -5.91 -8.14 7.18
C ARG A 18 -4.88 -8.07 8.31
N TYR A 19 -3.85 -7.25 8.16
CA TYR A 19 -2.83 -7.04 9.17
C TYR A 19 -3.15 -5.86 10.11
N GLY A 20 -4.38 -5.34 10.10
CA GLY A 20 -4.81 -4.27 11.01
C GLY A 20 -4.26 -2.90 10.65
N PHE A 21 -3.90 -2.68 9.39
CA PHE A 21 -3.63 -1.32 8.91
C PHE A 21 -4.92 -0.65 8.48
N GLU A 22 -5.05 0.61 8.87
CA GLU A 22 -6.15 1.49 8.51
C GLU A 22 -5.67 2.59 7.58
N LEU A 23 -6.53 2.98 6.62
CA LEU A 23 -6.25 4.09 5.72
C LEU A 23 -6.47 5.41 6.48
N ILE A 24 -5.40 6.16 6.72
CA ILE A 24 -5.44 7.40 7.50
C ILE A 24 -5.44 8.67 6.64
N SER A 25 -4.92 8.61 5.41
CA SER A 25 -5.02 9.73 4.47
C SER A 25 -4.73 9.32 3.02
N GLN A 26 -5.13 10.17 2.08
CA GLN A 26 -4.75 10.06 0.68
C GLN A 26 -4.30 11.43 0.17
N LYS A 27 -3.18 11.47 -0.56
CA LYS A 27 -2.72 12.64 -1.30
C LYS A 27 -2.40 12.24 -2.74
N GLY A 28 -3.18 12.73 -3.68
CA GLY A 28 -3.08 12.32 -5.08
C GLY A 28 -3.25 10.80 -5.23
N SER A 29 -2.33 10.18 -5.95
CA SER A 29 -2.28 8.72 -6.17
C SER A 29 -1.58 7.94 -5.06
N HIS A 30 -1.42 8.50 -3.86
CA HIS A 30 -0.75 7.82 -2.75
C HIS A 30 -1.67 7.77 -1.54
N ARG A 31 -1.84 6.57 -1.00
CA ARG A 31 -2.63 6.27 0.19
C ARG A 31 -1.72 5.93 1.35
N LYS A 32 -2.01 6.49 2.51
CA LYS A 32 -1.23 6.37 3.73
C LYS A 32 -1.98 5.45 4.70
N TRP A 33 -1.33 4.39 5.10
CA TRP A 33 -1.86 3.35 5.97
C TRP A 33 -1.09 3.33 7.29
N ARG A 34 -1.80 3.15 8.40
CA ARG A 34 -1.22 3.08 9.75
C ARG A 34 -1.75 1.84 10.46
N ASN A 35 -0.86 1.09 11.10
CA ASN A 35 -1.24 0.15 12.15
C ASN A 35 -0.77 0.75 13.48
N ILE A 36 -1.71 1.05 14.36
CA ILE A 36 -1.45 1.72 15.65
C ILE A 36 -0.77 0.74 16.61
N ASP A 37 -1.27 -0.49 16.71
CA ASP A 37 -0.75 -1.52 17.61
C ASP A 37 0.74 -1.80 17.37
N ARG A 38 1.14 -1.80 16.10
CA ARG A 38 2.52 -2.06 15.65
C ARG A 38 3.33 -0.79 15.45
N GLN A 39 2.71 0.38 15.59
CA GLN A 39 3.31 1.69 15.32
C GLN A 39 3.92 1.82 13.91
N LEU A 40 3.37 1.09 12.93
CA LEU A 40 3.88 1.04 11.56
C LEU A 40 3.09 1.94 10.62
N GLN A 41 3.77 2.50 9.62
CA GLN A 41 3.17 3.30 8.57
C GLN A 41 3.63 2.83 7.19
N VAL A 42 2.70 2.77 6.24
CA VAL A 42 2.98 2.35 4.86
C VAL A 42 2.32 3.34 3.90
N ILE A 43 3.00 3.67 2.80
CA ILE A 43 2.43 4.45 1.71
C ILE A 43 2.27 3.54 0.49
N VAL A 44 1.04 3.40 0.00
CA VAL A 44 0.69 2.59 -1.17
C VAL A 44 0.35 3.51 -2.33
N PRO A 45 1.04 3.41 -3.48
CA PRO A 45 0.61 4.08 -4.69
C PRO A 45 -0.67 3.42 -5.23
N TYR A 46 -1.72 4.21 -5.37
CA TYR A 46 -3.05 3.83 -5.82
C TYR A 46 -3.46 4.68 -7.03
N HIS A 47 -3.62 4.04 -8.20
CA HIS A 47 -4.13 4.68 -9.41
C HIS A 47 -5.46 4.02 -9.80
N LYS A 48 -6.57 4.79 -9.82
CA LYS A 48 -7.79 4.35 -10.53
C LYS A 48 -7.49 4.40 -12.03
N GLY A 49 -7.09 3.27 -12.60
CA GLY A 49 -6.70 3.12 -13.99
C GLY A 49 -5.20 2.87 -14.15
N HIS A 50 -4.90 1.71 -14.75
CA HIS A 50 -3.57 1.23 -15.20
C HIS A 50 -2.35 1.63 -14.35
N LEU A 51 -1.88 0.68 -13.53
CA LEU A 51 -0.62 0.71 -12.78
C LEU A 51 0.58 1.10 -13.68
N ARG A 52 0.98 2.37 -13.65
CA ARG A 52 2.34 2.76 -14.06
C ARG A 52 3.26 2.73 -12.83
N LYS A 53 3.84 1.55 -12.58
CA LYS A 53 4.94 1.22 -11.63
C LYS A 53 4.72 1.56 -10.14
N PRO A 54 4.52 0.59 -9.24
CA PRO A 54 4.57 0.83 -7.80
C PRO A 54 6.04 0.96 -7.33
N TYR A 55 6.42 2.12 -6.81
CA TYR A 55 7.61 2.28 -5.97
C TYR A 55 7.16 2.28 -4.50
N LEU A 56 7.55 1.26 -3.74
CA LEU A 56 7.36 1.23 -2.29
C LEU A 56 8.42 2.15 -1.66
N LYS A 57 8.01 3.28 -1.07
CA LYS A 57 8.90 4.16 -0.30
C LYS A 57 8.60 3.99 1.19
N LYS A 58 9.52 3.35 1.93
CA LYS A 58 9.49 3.30 3.41
C LYS A 58 9.98 4.65 3.93
N PHE A 59 9.27 5.18 4.94
CA PHE A 59 9.77 6.19 5.87
C PHE A 59 9.80 5.56 7.25
#